data_AF-A0A7X3T659-F1
#
_entry.id   AF-A0A7X3T659-F1
#
_cell.length_a   1.000
_cell.length_b   1.000
_cell.length_c   1.000
_cell.angle_alpha   90.00
_cell.angle_beta   90.00
_cell.angle_gamma   90.00
#
_symmetry.space_group_name_H-M   'P 1'
#
loop_
_entity.id
_entity.type
_entity.pdbx_description
1 polymer ?
#
loop_
_entity_poly.entity_id
_entity_poly.type
_entity_poly.pdbx_seq_one_letter_code
_entity_poly.pdbx_strand_id
1 'polypeptide(L)' 'MIPILYLSHCGSSIGGGEKQLAYLVTNIDRTRYHPLVVCPDDGVFAEHLRRTG' A
#
# COMPACT_ATOMS: atom_id res chain seq x y z
N MET A 1 -13.14 9.38 -9.96
CA MET A 1 -12.27 8.66 -9.01
C MET A 1 -12.01 7.28 -9.56
N ILE A 2 -10.75 6.93 -9.83
CA ILE A 2 -10.35 5.70 -10.53
C ILE A 2 -9.75 4.73 -9.50
N PRO A 3 -10.34 3.54 -9.29
CA PRO A 3 -9.77 2.56 -8.38
C PRO A 3 -8.50 1.92 -8.96
N ILE A 4 -7.48 1.74 -8.12
CA ILE A 4 -6.24 1.04 -8.49
C ILE A 4 -5.97 -0.02 -7.43
N LEU A 5 -5.84 -1.27 -7.87
CA LEU A 5 -5.49 -2.39 -7.01
C LEU A 5 -3.98 -2.66 -7.05
N TYR A 6 -3.32 -2.54 -5.91
CA TYR A 6 -1.95 -2.96 -5.70
C TYR A 6 -1.92 -4.29 -4.95
N LEU A 7 -1.17 -5.26 -5.49
CA LEU A 7 -0.94 -6.54 -4.85
C LEU A 7 0.50 -6.58 -4.35
N SER A 8 0.69 -6.70 -3.04
CA SER A 8 1.99 -6.99 -2.43
C SER A 8 2.12 -8.48 -2.18
N HIS A 9 3.32 -9.03 -2.30
CA HIS A 9 3.60 -10.44 -1.97
C HIS A 9 3.79 -10.66 -0.46
N CYS A 10 3.94 -9.60 0.34
CA CYS A 10 4.19 -9.69 1.77
C CYS A 10 3.50 -8.54 2.50
N GLY A 11 2.85 -8.84 3.63
CA GLY A 11 2.39 -7.82 4.59
C GLY A 11 3.17 -7.82 5.90
N SER A 12 4.01 -8.83 6.12
CA SER A 12 4.73 -9.10 7.36
C SER A 12 6.12 -8.47 7.43
N SER A 13 6.71 -8.03 6.32
CA SER A 13 8.06 -7.45 6.27
C SER A 13 8.11 -6.18 5.42
N ILE A 14 9.11 -5.31 5.67
CA ILE A 14 9.34 -4.09 4.89
C ILE A 14 10.71 -4.19 4.21
N GLY A 15 10.70 -4.42 2.90
CA GLY A 15 11.86 -4.37 2.02
C GLY A 15 11.87 -3.12 1.14
N GLY A 16 12.67 -3.15 0.07
CA GLY A 16 12.76 -2.05 -0.89
C GLY A 16 11.46 -1.84 -1.69
N GLY A 17 10.80 -2.93 -2.08
CA GLY A 17 9.53 -2.88 -2.82
C GLY A 17 8.40 -2.29 -1.97
N GLU A 18 8.28 -2.74 -0.73
CA GLU A 18 7.27 -2.27 0.22
C GLU A 18 7.45 -0.78 0.54
N LYS A 19 8.70 -0.31 0.69
CA LYS A 19 8.99 1.12 0.86
C LYS A 19 8.52 1.96 -0.33
N GLN A 20 8.77 1.50 -1.55
CA GLN A 20 8.33 2.19 -2.77
C GLN A 20 6.81 2.17 -2.91
N LEU A 21 6.17 1.04 -2.62
CA LEU A 21 4.72 0.92 -2.65
C LEU A 21 4.08 1.85 -1.61
N ALA A 22 4.57 1.85 -0.37
CA ALA A 22 4.10 2.78 0.66
C ALA A 22 4.26 4.24 0.24
N TYR A 23 5.42 4.62 -0.31
CA TYR A 23 5.64 5.97 -0.82
C TYR A 23 4.60 6.34 -1.89
N LEU A 24 4.35 5.46 -2.85
CA LEU A 24 3.42 5.70 -3.94
C LEU A 24 1.98 5.85 -3.45
N VAL A 25 1.51 4.91 -2.62
CA VAL A 25 0.13 4.89 -2.11
C VAL A 25 -0.14 6.07 -1.17
N THR A 26 0.88 6.51 -0.42
CA THR A 26 0.77 7.67 0.48
C THR A 26 0.66 8.99 -0.29
N ASN A 27 1.33 9.10 -1.45
CA ASN A 27 1.47 10.38 -2.18
C ASN A 27 0.67 10.46 -3.49
N ILE A 28 -0.13 9.45 -3.82
CA ILE A 28 -0.97 9.47 -5.03
C ILE A 28 -2.07 10.53 -4.90
N ASP A 29 -2.44 11.17 -6.02
CA ASP A 29 -3.52 12.16 -6.07
C ASP A 29 -4.88 11.49 -5.76
N ARG A 30 -5.33 11.63 -4.50
CA ARG A 30 -6.58 11.04 -4.00
C ARG A 30 -7.84 11.71 -4.53
N THR A 31 -7.73 12.88 -5.18
CA THR A 31 -8.88 13.49 -5.88
C THR A 31 -9.22 12.74 -7.17
N ARG A 32 -8.21 12.08 -7.76
CA ARG A 32 -8.33 11.33 -9.01
C ARG A 32 -8.36 9.83 -8.80
N TYR A 33 -7.55 9.31 -7.88
CA TYR A 33 -7.31 7.89 -7.69
C TYR A 33 -7.73 7.38 -6.31
N HIS A 34 -8.20 6.14 -6.26
CA HIS A 34 -8.54 5.44 -5.02
C HIS A 34 -7.70 4.16 -4.91
N PRO A 35 -6.55 4.21 -4.25
CA PRO A 35 -5.68 3.05 -4.12
C PRO A 35 -6.24 2.04 -3.13
N LEU A 36 -6.22 0.76 -3.50
CA LEU A 36 -6.52 -0.39 -2.66
C LEU A 36 -5.28 -1.26 -2.63
N VAL A 37 -4.78 -1.60 -1.44
CA VAL A 37 -3.62 -2.48 -1.30
C VAL A 37 -4.04 -3.77 -0.64
N VAL A 38 -3.71 -4.89 -1.27
CA VAL A 38 -3.93 -6.24 -0.72
C VAL A 38 -2.57 -6.87 -0.43
N CYS A 39 -2.42 -7.34 0.80
CA CYS A 39 -1.31 -8.15 1.26
C CYS A 39 -1.83 -9.54 1.63
N PRO A 40 -1.07 -10.62 1.39
CA PRO A 40 -1.49 -11.99 1.70
C PRO A 40 -1.53 -12.29 3.21
N ASP A 41 -0.76 -11.53 3.99
CA ASP A 41 -0.60 -11.72 5.43
C ASP A 41 -0.68 -10.37 6.16
N ASP A 42 -1.07 -10.42 7.43
CA ASP A 42 -0.93 -9.30 8.35
C ASP A 42 0.53 -9.07 8.75
N GLY A 43 0.81 -7.91 9.35
CA GLY A 43 2.09 -7.61 9.99
C GLY A 43 2.58 -6.19 9.71
N VAL A 44 3.88 -5.97 9.89
CA VAL A 44 4.46 -4.62 10.01
C VAL A 44 4.16 -3.74 8.79
N PHE A 45 4.19 -4.30 7.58
CA PHE A 45 3.90 -3.53 6.37
C PHE A 45 2.41 -3.28 6.18
N ALA A 46 1.56 -4.29 6.38
CA ALA A 46 0.11 -4.12 6.31
C ALA A 46 -0.39 -3.09 7.34
N GLU A 47 0.14 -3.12 8.56
CA GLU A 47 -0.14 -2.11 9.59
C GLU A 47 0.35 -0.72 9.21
N HIS A 48 1.54 -0.63 8.61
CA HIS A 48 2.09 0.64 8.14
C HIS A 48 1.14 1.29 7.12
N LEU A 49 0.70 0.52 6.11
CA LEU A 49 -0.23 1.00 5.09
C LEU A 49 -1.60 1.40 5.65
N ARG A 50 -2.11 0.70 6.67
CA ARG A 50 -3.38 1.06 7.34
C ARG A 50 -3.32 2.39 8.09
N ARG A 51 -2.13 2.82 8.53
CA ARG A 51 -1.95 4.09 9.26
C ARG A 51 -1.75 5.28 8.31
N THR A 52 -1.26 5.04 7.10
CA THR A 52 -0.99 6.07 6.09
C THR A 52 -2.06 6.14 4.99
N GLY A 53 -2.89 5.10 4.87
CA GLY A 53 -4.05 4.97 4.00
C GLY A 53 -5.22 5.83 4.45
#